data_AF-M0KU38-F1
#
_entry.id   AF-M0KU38-F1
#
_cell.length_a   1.000
_cell.length_b   1.000
_cell.length_c   1.000
_cell.angle_alpha   90.00
_cell.angle_beta   90.00
_cell.angle_gamma   90.00
#
_symmetry.space_group_name_H-M   'P 1'
#
loop_
_entity.id
_entity.type
_entity.pdbx_description
1 polymer ?
#
loop_
_entity_poly.entity_id
_entity_poly.type
_entity_poly.pdbx_seq_one_letter_code
_entity_poly.pdbx_strand_id
1 'polypeptide(L)'
;MDATAAKIVLAVQRGDSINRVASEIDVSYSWVYDWIERLEDAEIVAITDSGLQIVDHEMRQQYAEMIAALYSRDTISQEDAYVIPHFAGMEFAYTEIDAAYVWTHGGYQIARGHDDYPVFIEIHDRDIERWIAFFQQFGVDTTINERPDASDVDGNVHYVLFPKTDGIDAEWVDGNPVIPLDTAVDQMMENRPAYEPALEIIANEYDRDVDASHHSAMSGD
;
A
#
# COMPACT_ATOMS: atom_id res chain seq x y z
N MET A 1 -20.22 -1.08 14.69
CA MET A 1 -19.69 -0.34 13.53
C MET A 1 -18.75 -1.29 12.80
N ASP A 2 -18.83 -1.39 11.47
CA ASP A 2 -18.11 -2.41 10.68
C ASP A 2 -16.75 -1.87 10.21
N ALA A 3 -15.69 -2.68 10.31
CA ALA A 3 -14.34 -2.28 9.90
C ALA A 3 -14.27 -1.98 8.40
N THR A 4 -15.04 -2.70 7.56
CA THR A 4 -15.11 -2.47 6.11
C THR A 4 -15.64 -1.08 5.81
N ALA A 5 -16.73 -0.68 6.48
CA ALA A 5 -17.33 0.64 6.27
C ALA A 5 -16.34 1.76 6.62
N ALA A 6 -15.58 1.59 7.70
CA ALA A 6 -14.53 2.53 8.08
C ALA A 6 -13.43 2.61 7.02
N LYS A 7 -12.90 1.47 6.55
CA LYS A 7 -11.87 1.43 5.49
C LYS A 7 -12.35 2.11 4.20
N ILE A 8 -13.59 1.85 3.77
CA ILE A 8 -14.19 2.51 2.61
C ILE A 8 -14.21 4.02 2.79
N VAL A 9 -14.76 4.52 3.90
CA VAL A 9 -14.90 5.97 4.16
C VAL A 9 -13.53 6.66 4.25
N LEU A 10 -12.51 5.97 4.77
CA LEU A 10 -11.17 6.49 4.89
C LEU A 10 -10.40 6.48 3.55
N ALA A 11 -10.57 5.45 2.73
CA ALA A 11 -9.89 5.32 1.43
C ALA A 11 -10.49 6.24 0.36
N VAL A 12 -11.82 6.45 0.35
CA VAL A 12 -12.49 7.25 -0.70
C VAL A 12 -11.86 8.65 -0.82
N GLN A 13 -11.36 8.91 -2.03
CA GLN A 13 -11.00 10.21 -2.54
C GLN A 13 -12.05 10.69 -3.54
N ARG A 14 -12.05 12.01 -3.78
CA ARG A 14 -13.00 12.61 -4.70
C ARG A 14 -12.74 12.10 -6.12
N GLY A 15 -13.76 11.47 -6.70
CA GLY A 15 -13.77 10.99 -8.07
C GLY A 15 -13.38 9.52 -8.23
N ASP A 16 -13.16 8.81 -7.13
CA ASP A 16 -12.88 7.38 -7.20
C ASP A 16 -14.08 6.60 -7.71
N SER A 17 -13.79 5.48 -8.38
CA SER A 17 -14.80 4.48 -8.69
C SER A 17 -14.91 3.48 -7.53
N ILE A 18 -16.07 2.82 -7.42
CA ILE A 18 -16.26 1.70 -6.46
C ILE A 18 -15.19 0.62 -6.68
N ASN A 19 -14.83 0.34 -7.94
CA ASN A 19 -13.80 -0.64 -8.26
C ASN A 19 -12.41 -0.23 -7.76
N ARG A 20 -12.06 1.06 -7.87
CA ARG A 20 -10.80 1.57 -7.34
C ARG A 20 -10.74 1.38 -5.82
N VAL A 21 -11.78 1.82 -5.10
CA VAL A 21 -11.84 1.66 -3.64
C VAL A 21 -11.78 0.20 -3.23
N ALA A 22 -12.48 -0.69 -3.96
CA ALA A 22 -12.45 -2.12 -3.72
C ALA A 22 -11.04 -2.71 -3.82
N SER A 23 -10.27 -2.31 -4.84
CA SER A 23 -8.86 -2.70 -4.98
C SER A 23 -7.98 -2.09 -3.88
N GLU A 24 -8.13 -0.81 -3.54
CA GLU A 24 -7.32 -0.12 -2.53
C GLU A 24 -7.46 -0.70 -1.11
N ILE A 25 -8.63 -1.27 -0.78
CA ILE A 25 -8.88 -1.88 0.54
C ILE A 25 -8.81 -3.41 0.54
N ASP A 26 -8.43 -4.01 -0.59
CA ASP A 26 -8.39 -5.46 -0.83
C ASP A 26 -9.71 -6.19 -0.46
N VAL A 27 -10.82 -5.68 -0.99
CA VAL A 27 -12.16 -6.24 -0.76
C VAL A 27 -12.89 -6.41 -2.08
N SER A 28 -13.66 -7.50 -2.21
CA SER A 28 -14.43 -7.74 -3.42
C SER A 28 -15.36 -6.58 -3.79
N TYR A 29 -15.41 -6.24 -5.09
CA TYR A 29 -16.27 -5.18 -5.64
C TYR A 29 -17.71 -5.27 -5.14
N SER A 30 -18.33 -6.44 -5.18
CA SER A 30 -19.75 -6.61 -4.77
C SER A 30 -19.97 -6.24 -3.31
N TRP A 31 -19.03 -6.57 -2.44
CA TRP A 31 -19.14 -6.24 -1.02
C TRP A 31 -18.95 -4.74 -0.76
N VAL A 32 -18.00 -4.11 -1.47
CA VAL A 32 -17.82 -2.66 -1.40
C VAL A 32 -19.03 -1.93 -1.97
N TYR A 33 -19.58 -2.41 -3.08
CA TYR A 33 -20.80 -1.88 -3.68
C TYR A 33 -21.96 -1.89 -2.69
N ASP A 34 -22.23 -3.01 -2.03
CA ASP A 34 -23.29 -3.14 -1.02
C ASP A 34 -23.08 -2.16 0.17
N TRP A 35 -21.83 -1.92 0.56
CA TRP A 35 -21.50 -0.95 1.60
C TRP A 35 -21.65 0.49 1.13
N ILE A 36 -21.27 0.80 -0.10
CA ILE A 36 -21.42 2.13 -0.69
C ILE A 36 -22.90 2.51 -0.76
N GLU A 37 -23.80 1.61 -1.17
CA GLU A 37 -25.25 1.87 -1.15
C GLU A 37 -25.74 2.25 0.28
N ARG A 38 -25.26 1.52 1.30
CA ARG A 38 -25.63 1.82 2.71
C ARG A 38 -25.04 3.13 3.21
N LEU A 39 -23.82 3.46 2.81
CA LEU A 39 -23.14 4.70 3.19
C LEU A 39 -23.75 5.91 2.47
N GLU A 40 -24.27 5.72 1.25
CA GLU A 40 -25.04 6.73 0.52
C GLU A 40 -26.41 6.97 1.16
N ASP A 41 -27.16 5.91 1.49
CA ASP A 41 -28.42 6.01 2.22
C ASP A 41 -28.28 6.72 3.59
N ALA A 42 -27.08 6.60 4.20
CA ALA A 42 -26.74 7.25 5.46
C ALA A 42 -26.17 8.67 5.30
N GLU A 43 -26.10 9.20 4.07
CA GLU A 43 -25.54 10.53 3.75
C GLU A 43 -24.08 10.70 4.20
N ILE A 44 -23.27 9.63 4.17
CA ILE A 44 -21.83 9.66 4.49
C ILE A 44 -20.98 9.77 3.23
N VAL A 45 -21.36 9.00 2.20
CA VAL A 45 -20.76 9.00 0.86
C VAL A 45 -21.82 9.46 -0.13
N ALA A 46 -21.44 10.08 -1.24
CA ALA A 46 -22.34 10.34 -2.35
C ALA A 46 -21.77 9.77 -3.66
N ILE A 47 -22.63 9.13 -4.45
CA ILE A 47 -22.31 8.69 -5.81
C ILE A 47 -22.65 9.84 -6.76
N THR A 48 -21.64 10.35 -7.47
CA THR A 48 -21.81 11.43 -8.45
C THR A 48 -21.44 10.98 -9.85
N ASP A 49 -21.81 11.78 -10.86
CA ASP A 49 -21.36 11.59 -12.24
C ASP A 49 -19.82 11.59 -12.37
N SER A 50 -19.13 12.22 -11.43
CA SER A 50 -17.66 12.26 -11.38
C SER A 50 -17.02 11.16 -10.53
N GLY A 51 -17.80 10.26 -9.92
CA GLY A 51 -17.33 9.24 -8.99
C GLY A 51 -17.80 9.46 -7.55
N LEU A 52 -17.15 8.77 -6.61
CA LEU A 52 -17.45 8.84 -5.18
C LEU A 52 -16.94 10.13 -4.55
N GLN A 53 -17.61 10.58 -3.50
CA GLN A 53 -17.14 11.66 -2.64
C GLN A 53 -17.63 11.45 -1.20
N ILE A 54 -16.80 11.84 -0.23
CA ILE A 54 -17.24 11.95 1.17
C ILE A 54 -18.05 13.22 1.34
N VAL A 55 -19.24 13.11 1.93
CA VAL A 55 -20.11 14.25 2.26
C VAL A 55 -20.17 14.50 3.76
N ASP A 56 -19.99 13.46 4.59
CA ASP A 56 -19.88 13.58 6.05
C ASP A 56 -18.41 13.45 6.50
N HIS A 57 -17.75 14.61 6.62
CA HIS A 57 -16.37 14.69 7.09
C HIS A 57 -16.22 14.47 8.59
N GLU A 58 -17.27 14.71 9.39
CA GLU A 58 -17.24 14.44 10.82
C GLU A 58 -17.23 12.93 11.05
N MET A 59 -18.08 12.18 10.33
CA MET A 59 -18.10 10.73 10.39
C MET A 59 -16.78 10.12 9.88
N ARG A 60 -16.18 10.67 8.82
CA ARG A 60 -14.84 10.25 8.37
C ARG A 60 -13.79 10.40 9.48
N GLN A 61 -13.82 11.51 10.20
CA GLN A 61 -12.90 11.74 11.32
C GLN A 61 -13.13 10.74 12.46
N GLN A 62 -14.39 10.46 12.81
CA GLN A 62 -14.72 9.46 13.84
C GLN A 62 -14.26 8.05 13.44
N TYR A 63 -14.39 7.68 12.16
CA TYR A 63 -13.85 6.42 11.64
C TYR A 63 -12.32 6.38 11.71
N ALA A 64 -11.63 7.48 11.40
CA ALA A 64 -10.18 7.56 11.49
C ALA A 64 -9.70 7.31 12.93
N GLU A 65 -10.31 8.00 13.90
CA GLU A 65 -9.99 7.84 15.32
C GLU A 65 -10.23 6.41 15.83
N MET A 66 -11.32 5.77 15.38
CA MET A 66 -11.61 4.39 15.73
C MET A 66 -10.56 3.43 15.17
N ILE A 67 -10.23 3.52 13.88
CA ILE A 67 -9.24 2.63 13.24
C ILE A 67 -7.85 2.84 13.84
N ALA A 68 -7.45 4.10 14.05
CA ALA A 68 -6.24 4.45 14.78
C ALA A 68 -6.18 3.82 16.18
N ALA A 69 -7.28 3.86 16.93
CA ALA A 69 -7.35 3.25 18.25
C ALA A 69 -7.31 1.71 18.24
N LEU A 70 -7.73 1.07 17.14
CA LEU A 70 -7.62 -0.39 16.96
C LEU A 70 -6.18 -0.78 16.60
N TYR A 71 -5.60 -0.13 15.59
CA TYR A 71 -4.24 -0.44 15.13
C TYR A 71 -3.14 -0.09 16.14
N SER A 72 -3.36 0.91 17.00
CA SER A 72 -2.42 1.21 18.09
C SER A 72 -2.43 0.18 19.24
N ARG A 73 -3.37 -0.78 19.24
CA ARG A 73 -3.53 -1.78 20.32
C ARG A 73 -3.27 -3.20 19.87
N ASP A 74 -3.58 -3.49 18.61
CA ASP A 74 -3.46 -4.82 18.01
C ASP A 74 -2.33 -4.83 16.97
N THR A 75 -1.86 -6.02 16.59
CA THR A 75 -0.86 -6.14 15.50
C THR A 75 -1.50 -5.81 14.17
N ILE A 76 -0.88 -4.92 13.40
CA ILE A 76 -1.33 -4.57 12.05
C ILE A 76 -1.06 -5.76 11.14
N SER A 77 -2.07 -6.21 10.40
CA SER A 77 -1.89 -7.30 9.44
C SER A 77 -1.04 -6.83 8.25
N GLN A 78 -0.41 -7.77 7.55
CA GLN A 78 0.30 -7.45 6.33
C GLN A 78 -0.62 -6.78 5.30
N GLU A 79 -1.86 -7.27 5.13
CA GLU A 79 -2.86 -6.67 4.25
C GLU A 79 -3.14 -5.21 4.64
N ASP A 80 -3.35 -4.93 5.93
CA ASP A 80 -3.65 -3.59 6.41
C ASP A 80 -2.44 -2.64 6.26
N ALA A 81 -1.22 -3.16 6.26
CA ALA A 81 -0.02 -2.37 5.97
C ALA A 81 -0.01 -1.79 4.54
N TYR A 82 -0.72 -2.41 3.59
CA TYR A 82 -0.88 -1.86 2.25
C TYR A 82 -2.13 -0.99 2.09
N VAL A 83 -3.10 -1.09 3.01
CA VAL A 83 -4.33 -0.29 2.97
C VAL A 83 -4.15 1.05 3.68
N ILE A 84 -3.45 1.09 4.81
CA ILE A 84 -3.32 2.30 5.66
C ILE A 84 -2.84 3.53 4.88
N PRO A 85 -1.82 3.47 4.00
CA PRO A 85 -1.36 4.65 3.26
C PRO A 85 -2.46 5.33 2.43
N HIS A 86 -3.45 4.58 1.94
CA HIS A 86 -4.58 5.14 1.19
C HIS A 86 -5.45 6.09 2.01
N PHE A 87 -5.49 5.93 3.34
CA PHE A 87 -6.30 6.79 4.21
C PHE A 87 -5.74 8.21 4.33
N ALA A 88 -4.47 8.41 3.97
CA ALA A 88 -3.78 9.69 4.10
C ALA A 88 -4.35 10.79 3.18
N GLY A 89 -4.95 10.40 2.05
CA GLY A 89 -5.33 11.35 1.00
C GLY A 89 -4.13 12.13 0.43
N MET A 90 -2.92 11.58 0.57
CA MET A 90 -1.66 12.11 0.07
C MET A 90 -1.11 11.19 -1.01
N GLU A 91 -0.46 11.75 -2.02
CA GLU A 91 0.15 10.97 -3.10
C GLU A 91 1.39 10.21 -2.57
N PHE A 92 1.51 8.96 -2.96
CA PHE A 92 2.65 8.08 -2.65
C PHE A 92 2.79 7.00 -3.72
N ALA A 93 3.92 6.28 -3.72
CA ALA A 93 4.10 5.06 -4.50
C ALA A 93 4.94 4.03 -3.73
N TYR A 94 4.58 2.76 -3.78
CA TYR A 94 5.41 1.67 -3.26
C TYR A 94 6.72 1.56 -4.05
N THR A 95 7.82 1.32 -3.32
CA THR A 95 9.19 1.31 -3.87
C THR A 95 10.02 0.20 -3.21
N GLU A 96 11.27 0.01 -3.63
CA GLU A 96 12.16 -1.02 -3.10
C GLU A 96 11.50 -2.42 -3.17
N ILE A 97 11.56 -3.19 -2.09
CA ILE A 97 10.95 -4.52 -2.00
C ILE A 97 9.42 -4.50 -2.12
N ASP A 98 8.75 -3.38 -1.83
CA ASP A 98 7.31 -3.25 -2.01
C ASP A 98 6.92 -3.09 -3.48
N ALA A 99 7.78 -2.48 -4.30
CA ALA A 99 7.57 -2.47 -5.74
C ALA A 99 7.67 -3.88 -6.32
N ALA A 100 8.65 -4.68 -5.87
CA ALA A 100 8.75 -6.09 -6.26
C ALA A 100 7.52 -6.89 -5.83
N TYR A 101 7.03 -6.67 -4.60
CA TYR A 101 5.81 -7.31 -4.11
C TYR A 101 4.59 -6.98 -4.96
N VAL A 102 4.36 -5.70 -5.26
CA VAL A 102 3.21 -5.23 -6.03
C VAL A 102 3.27 -5.72 -7.49
N TRP A 103 4.40 -5.54 -8.17
CA TRP A 103 4.55 -5.94 -9.57
C TRP A 103 4.46 -7.46 -9.80
N THR A 104 4.74 -8.26 -8.76
CA THR A 104 4.62 -9.72 -8.81
C THR A 104 3.28 -10.24 -8.28
N HIS A 105 2.30 -9.35 -8.04
CA HIS A 105 0.99 -9.71 -7.48
C HIS A 105 1.10 -10.51 -6.17
N GLY A 106 2.08 -10.13 -5.34
CA GLY A 106 2.41 -10.79 -4.08
C GLY A 106 3.26 -12.06 -4.19
N GLY A 107 3.73 -12.40 -5.40
CA GLY A 107 4.59 -13.55 -5.66
C GLY A 107 6.00 -13.45 -5.05
N TYR A 108 6.45 -12.26 -4.66
CA TYR A 108 7.73 -12.03 -4.01
C TYR A 108 7.61 -11.39 -2.62
N GLN A 109 7.92 -12.17 -1.58
CA GLN A 109 7.86 -11.75 -0.17
C GLN A 109 9.15 -12.09 0.63
N ILE A 110 10.26 -12.39 -0.04
CA ILE A 110 11.49 -12.84 0.63
C ILE A 110 12.01 -11.76 1.60
N ALA A 111 12.45 -12.17 2.80
CA ALA A 111 13.05 -11.33 3.84
C ALA A 111 12.12 -10.47 4.72
N ARG A 112 10.81 -10.77 4.76
CA ARG A 112 9.88 -10.14 5.72
C ARG A 112 9.54 -11.11 6.87
N GLY A 113 9.76 -10.68 8.11
CA GLY A 113 9.41 -11.43 9.31
C GLY A 113 8.01 -11.04 9.81
N HIS A 114 7.31 -11.93 10.51
CA HIS A 114 6.00 -11.60 11.08
C HIS A 114 6.08 -10.48 12.13
N ASP A 115 7.23 -10.36 12.79
CA ASP A 115 7.50 -9.38 13.87
C ASP A 115 8.28 -8.16 13.38
N ASP A 116 8.62 -8.07 12.09
CA ASP A 116 9.42 -6.99 11.51
C ASP A 116 9.11 -6.84 10.01
N TYR A 117 8.17 -5.94 9.74
CA TYR A 117 7.55 -5.71 8.44
C TYR A 117 7.70 -4.25 7.99
N PRO A 118 8.84 -3.88 7.37
CA PRO A 118 8.99 -2.58 6.75
C PRO A 118 8.10 -2.45 5.50
N VAL A 119 7.52 -1.27 5.31
CA VAL A 119 6.84 -0.86 4.08
C VAL A 119 7.51 0.40 3.55
N PHE A 120 7.99 0.34 2.32
CA PHE A 120 8.76 1.38 1.66
C PHE A 120 7.86 2.17 0.70
N ILE A 121 7.77 3.48 0.90
CA ILE A 121 6.97 4.38 0.05
C ILE A 121 7.74 5.62 -0.37
N GLU A 122 7.61 6.01 -1.63
CA GLU A 122 7.98 7.32 -2.13
C GLU A 122 6.89 8.33 -1.78
N ILE A 123 7.32 9.50 -1.29
CA ILE A 123 6.43 10.59 -0.90
C ILE A 123 6.99 11.92 -1.40
N HIS A 124 6.16 12.96 -1.45
CA HIS A 124 6.65 14.32 -1.72
C HIS A 124 7.48 14.82 -0.52
N ASP A 125 8.63 15.45 -0.77
CA ASP A 125 9.50 15.99 0.27
C ASP A 125 8.83 17.05 1.17
N ARG A 126 7.94 17.85 0.60
CA ARG A 126 7.09 18.81 1.32
C ARG A 126 6.08 18.18 2.28
N ASP A 127 5.77 16.89 2.12
CA ASP A 127 4.74 16.18 2.89
C ASP A 127 5.33 15.24 3.97
N ILE A 128 6.65 15.20 4.16
CA ILE A 128 7.32 14.34 5.16
C ILE A 128 6.66 14.45 6.54
N GLU A 129 6.56 15.66 7.08
CA GLU A 129 5.99 15.89 8.42
C GLU A 129 4.51 15.46 8.50
N ARG A 130 3.77 15.56 7.39
CA ARG A 130 2.37 15.15 7.32
C ARG A 130 2.24 13.63 7.32
N TRP A 131 3.12 12.93 6.60
CA TRP A 131 3.19 11.46 6.61
C TRP A 131 3.58 10.92 7.98
N ILE A 132 4.59 11.51 8.62
CA ILE A 132 5.00 11.15 9.98
C ILE A 132 3.82 11.32 10.96
N ALA A 133 3.17 12.50 10.95
CA ALA A 133 2.03 12.78 11.81
C ALA A 133 0.81 11.89 11.51
N PHE A 134 0.64 11.45 10.26
CA PHE A 134 -0.41 10.52 9.85
C PHE A 134 -0.17 9.13 10.45
N PHE A 135 1.00 8.52 10.21
CA PHE A 135 1.30 7.18 10.72
C PHE A 135 1.34 7.10 12.25
N GLN A 136 1.81 8.16 12.92
CA GLN A 136 1.78 8.27 14.38
C GLN A 136 0.36 8.16 14.96
N GLN A 137 -0.68 8.57 14.22
CA GLN A 137 -2.06 8.40 14.70
C GLN A 137 -2.45 6.92 14.82
N PHE A 138 -1.91 6.07 13.96
CA PHE A 138 -2.12 4.62 14.00
C PHE A 138 -1.14 3.91 14.95
N GLY A 139 -0.28 4.65 15.65
CA GLY A 139 0.77 4.08 16.50
C GLY A 139 1.89 3.42 15.69
N VAL A 140 2.11 3.87 14.45
CA VAL A 140 3.11 3.28 13.55
C VAL A 140 4.32 4.19 13.43
N ASP A 141 5.50 3.60 13.60
CA ASP A 141 6.77 4.29 13.46
C ASP A 141 7.15 4.53 12.00
N THR A 142 7.91 5.62 11.81
CA THR A 142 8.39 6.05 10.49
C THR A 142 9.86 6.40 10.53
N THR A 143 10.55 6.08 9.44
CA THR A 143 11.94 6.48 9.20
C THR A 143 12.09 7.07 7.82
N ILE A 144 13.20 7.75 7.55
CA ILE A 144 13.44 8.43 6.28
C ILE A 144 14.67 7.81 5.63
N ASN A 145 14.54 7.39 4.37
CA ASN A 145 15.54 6.78 3.48
C ASN A 145 16.14 5.44 3.94
N GLU A 146 16.26 5.19 5.24
CA GLU A 146 16.93 4.00 5.76
C GLU A 146 16.01 3.26 6.73
N ARG A 147 15.94 1.94 6.56
CA ARG A 147 15.24 1.05 7.48
C ARG A 147 15.98 1.04 8.84
N PRO A 148 15.28 1.20 9.97
CA PRO A 148 15.86 1.08 11.30
C PRO A 148 16.20 -0.38 11.64
N ASP A 149 17.00 -0.58 12.69
CA ASP A 149 17.14 -1.90 13.27
C ASP A 149 15.79 -2.35 13.85
N ALA A 150 15.45 -3.64 13.72
CA ALA A 150 14.17 -4.19 14.17
C ALA A 150 13.91 -3.97 15.69
N SER A 151 14.97 -3.81 16.49
CA SER A 151 14.86 -3.52 17.92
C SER A 151 14.47 -2.08 18.25
N ASP A 152 14.53 -1.18 17.29
CA ASP A 152 14.35 0.26 17.46
C ASP A 152 12.96 0.73 17.02
N VAL A 153 12.09 -0.21 16.63
CA VAL A 153 10.73 0.02 16.14
C VAL A 153 9.73 -0.59 17.11
N ASP A 154 8.68 0.15 17.45
CA ASP A 154 7.55 -0.37 18.18
C ASP A 154 6.53 -1.03 17.23
N GLY A 155 6.16 -2.27 17.53
CA GLY A 155 5.18 -3.03 16.74
C GLY A 155 5.80 -3.82 15.58
N ASN A 156 4.93 -4.46 14.78
CA ASN A 156 5.37 -5.35 13.70
C ASN A 156 5.46 -4.67 12.33
N VAL A 157 4.79 -3.53 12.13
CA VAL A 157 4.80 -2.76 10.88
C VAL A 157 5.43 -1.40 11.11
N HIS A 158 6.25 -0.95 10.18
CA HIS A 158 6.76 0.43 10.14
C HIS A 158 6.95 0.90 8.71
N TYR A 159 6.93 2.21 8.50
CA TYR A 159 7.10 2.79 7.16
C TYR A 159 8.46 3.46 7.00
N VAL A 160 9.09 3.21 5.86
CA VAL A 160 10.30 3.89 5.44
C VAL A 160 9.92 4.84 4.30
N LEU A 161 10.10 6.13 4.55
CA LEU A 161 9.71 7.20 3.64
C LEU A 161 10.88 7.58 2.76
N PHE A 162 10.68 7.61 1.44
CA PHE A 162 11.64 8.11 0.45
C PHE A 162 11.14 9.43 -0.17
N PRO A 163 11.63 10.58 0.32
CA PRO A 163 11.23 11.87 -0.21
C PRO A 163 11.68 12.10 -1.66
N LYS A 164 10.78 12.60 -2.50
CA LYS A 164 11.05 13.03 -3.88
C LYS A 164 10.78 14.51 -4.07
N THR A 165 11.68 15.17 -4.80
CA THR A 165 11.60 16.60 -5.11
C THR A 165 10.91 16.86 -6.46
N ASP A 166 11.07 15.96 -7.44
CA ASP A 166 10.57 16.16 -8.82
C ASP A 166 9.16 15.58 -9.07
N GLY A 167 8.42 15.29 -7.99
CA GLY A 167 7.13 14.63 -8.02
C GLY A 167 7.23 13.11 -7.87
N ILE A 168 6.08 12.45 -7.88
CA ILE A 168 5.94 10.99 -7.78
C ILE A 168 5.36 10.52 -9.11
N ASP A 169 6.05 9.61 -9.79
CA ASP A 169 5.52 8.92 -10.96
C ASP A 169 4.98 7.57 -10.49
N ALA A 170 3.66 7.44 -10.43
CA ALA A 170 3.00 6.26 -9.88
C ALA A 170 2.19 5.54 -10.96
N GLU A 171 2.51 4.26 -11.18
CA GLU A 171 1.64 3.32 -11.87
C GLU A 171 0.71 2.63 -10.86
N TRP A 172 -0.40 2.05 -11.34
CA TRP A 172 -1.40 1.42 -10.48
C TRP A 172 -1.56 -0.06 -10.82
N VAL A 173 -1.31 -0.92 -9.84
CA VAL A 173 -1.43 -2.38 -9.95
C VAL A 173 -2.27 -2.87 -8.79
N ASP A 174 -3.40 -3.52 -9.08
CA ASP A 174 -4.33 -4.05 -8.07
C ASP A 174 -4.70 -3.05 -6.96
N GLY A 175 -4.88 -1.77 -7.32
CA GLY A 175 -5.25 -0.71 -6.38
C GLY A 175 -4.08 -0.11 -5.61
N ASN A 176 -2.85 -0.59 -5.80
CA ASN A 176 -1.66 -0.07 -5.15
C ASN A 176 -0.90 0.88 -6.09
N PRO A 177 -0.60 2.13 -5.68
CA PRO A 177 0.30 2.99 -6.43
C PRO A 177 1.74 2.48 -6.24
N VAL A 178 2.48 2.30 -7.32
CA VAL A 178 3.83 1.73 -7.32
C VAL A 178 4.71 2.49 -8.30
N ILE A 179 6.01 2.56 -8.03
CA ILE A 179 6.97 3.14 -8.99
C ILE A 179 6.87 2.41 -10.35
N PRO A 180 7.23 3.08 -11.47
CA PRO A 180 7.11 2.49 -12.80
C PRO A 180 7.86 1.17 -12.92
N LEU A 181 7.35 0.24 -13.75
CA LEU A 181 7.92 -1.10 -13.87
C LEU A 181 9.42 -1.07 -14.22
N ASP A 182 9.82 -0.16 -15.11
CA ASP A 182 11.23 0.02 -15.49
C ASP A 182 12.09 0.40 -14.29
N THR A 183 11.63 1.35 -13.48
CA THR A 183 12.32 1.79 -12.27
C THR A 183 12.40 0.68 -11.23
N ALA A 184 11.34 -0.11 -11.05
CA ALA A 184 11.34 -1.26 -10.15
C ALA A 184 12.35 -2.34 -10.61
N VAL A 185 12.41 -2.64 -11.92
CA VAL A 185 13.37 -3.59 -12.48
C VAL A 185 14.80 -3.09 -12.29
N ASP A 186 15.07 -1.80 -12.51
CA ASP A 186 16.39 -1.21 -12.28
C ASP A 186 16.83 -1.38 -10.82
N GLN A 187 15.96 -1.05 -9.84
CA GLN A 187 16.22 -1.27 -8.41
C GLN A 187 16.51 -2.74 -8.09
N MET A 188 15.70 -3.67 -8.62
CA MET A 188 15.89 -5.11 -8.39
C MET A 188 17.21 -5.61 -8.98
N MET A 189 17.62 -5.10 -10.13
CA MET A 189 18.88 -5.46 -10.78
C MET A 189 20.12 -4.99 -10.01
N GLU A 190 20.05 -3.85 -9.31
CA GLU A 190 21.13 -3.36 -8.44
C GLU A 190 21.46 -4.34 -7.30
N ASN A 191 20.47 -5.06 -6.79
CA ASN A 191 20.63 -6.13 -5.80
C ASN A 191 20.07 -7.48 -6.30
N ARG A 192 20.41 -7.81 -7.55
CA ARG A 192 19.90 -8.99 -8.27
C ARG A 192 19.87 -10.29 -7.47
N PRO A 193 20.92 -10.68 -6.70
CA PRO A 193 20.89 -11.95 -5.95
C PRO A 193 19.73 -12.07 -4.95
N ALA A 194 19.25 -10.95 -4.40
CA ALA A 194 18.07 -10.95 -3.54
C ALA A 194 16.78 -11.09 -4.36
N TYR A 195 16.71 -10.43 -5.51
CA TYR A 195 15.50 -10.27 -6.32
C TYR A 195 15.35 -11.24 -7.50
N GLU A 196 16.27 -12.20 -7.71
CA GLU A 196 16.20 -13.14 -8.84
C GLU A 196 14.80 -13.79 -9.00
N PRO A 197 14.11 -14.25 -7.94
CA PRO A 197 12.76 -14.81 -8.09
C PRO A 197 11.71 -13.78 -8.55
N ALA A 198 11.81 -12.52 -8.10
CA ALA A 198 10.92 -11.45 -8.55
C ALA A 198 11.13 -11.13 -10.03
N LEU A 199 12.40 -11.04 -10.44
CA LEU A 199 12.79 -10.77 -11.82
C LEU A 199 12.31 -11.88 -12.77
N GLU A 200 12.35 -13.14 -12.35
CA GLU A 200 11.79 -14.25 -13.13
C GLU A 200 10.26 -14.13 -13.31
N ILE A 201 9.52 -13.77 -12.26
CA ILE A 201 8.06 -13.55 -12.36
C ILE A 201 7.78 -12.40 -13.33
N ILE A 202 8.48 -11.27 -13.18
CA ILE A 202 8.30 -10.08 -14.01
C ILE A 202 8.63 -10.36 -15.48
N ALA A 203 9.72 -11.08 -15.77
CA ALA A 203 10.10 -11.43 -17.13
C ALA A 203 9.01 -12.24 -17.84
N ASN A 204 8.40 -13.19 -17.13
CA ASN A 204 7.33 -14.03 -17.65
C ASN A 204 6.01 -13.27 -17.83
N GLU A 205 5.68 -12.37 -16.90
CA GLU A 205 4.38 -11.69 -16.88
C GLU A 205 4.31 -10.48 -17.83
N TYR A 206 5.41 -9.73 -17.96
CA TYR A 206 5.45 -8.47 -18.69
C TYR A 206 6.27 -8.52 -19.99
N ASP A 207 6.62 -9.72 -20.48
CA ASP A 207 7.40 -9.97 -21.70
C ASP A 207 8.68 -9.11 -21.76
N ARG A 208 9.42 -9.09 -20.64
CA ARG A 208 10.66 -8.32 -20.51
C ARG A 208 11.87 -9.19 -20.77
N ASP A 209 12.80 -8.67 -21.57
CA ASP A 209 14.14 -9.25 -21.75
C ASP A 209 15.00 -8.94 -20.50
N VAL A 210 14.61 -9.52 -19.38
CA VAL A 210 15.45 -9.59 -18.18
C VAL A 210 16.22 -10.89 -18.31
N ASP A 211 17.55 -10.82 -18.38
CA ASP A 211 18.44 -11.99 -18.41
C ASP A 211 18.41 -12.71 -17.06
N ALA A 212 17.26 -13.25 -16.65
CA ALA A 212 17.04 -14.01 -15.42
C ALA A 212 17.31 -15.49 -15.69
N SER A 213 18.18 -16.10 -14.88
CA SER A 213 18.68 -17.45 -15.17
C SER A 213 17.80 -18.50 -14.51
N HIS A 214 16.98 -19.20 -15.29
CA HIS A 214 16.28 -20.40 -14.82
C HIS A 214 17.26 -21.46 -14.31
N HIS A 215 17.46 -21.53 -13.00
CA HIS A 215 18.09 -22.70 -12.38
C HIS A 215 16.99 -23.77 -12.17
N SER A 216 16.56 -24.40 -13.27
CA SER A 216 15.75 -25.61 -13.17
C SER A 216 16.54 -26.62 -12.33
N ALA A 217 16.03 -26.93 -11.14
CA ALA A 217 16.54 -28.02 -10.33
C ALA A 217 16.48 -29.29 -11.18
N MET A 218 17.65 -29.82 -11.51
CA MET A 218 17.80 -31.08 -12.21
C MET A 218 17.06 -32.16 -11.45
N SER A 219 16.08 -32.77 -12.10
CA SER A 219 15.50 -34.05 -11.72
C SER A 219 16.65 -35.05 -11.56
N GLY A 220 16.89 -35.49 -10.33
CA GLY A 220 17.79 -36.61 -10.07
C GLY A 220 17.11 -37.91 -10.50
N ASP A 221 17.78 -38.65 -11.38
CA ASP A 221 17.55 -40.08 -11.67
C ASP A 221 17.73 -40.95 -10.41
#